data_AF-A0A3M6W9B1-F1
#
_entry.id   AF-A0A3M6W9B1-F1
#
_cell.length_a   1.000
_cell.length_b   1.000
_cell.length_c   1.000
_cell.angle_alpha   90.00
_cell.angle_beta   90.00
_cell.angle_gamma   90.00
#
_symmetry.space_group_name_H-M   'P 1'
#
loop_
_entity.id
_entity.type
_entity.pdbx_description
1 polymer ?
#
loop_
_entity_poly.entity_id
_entity_poly.type
_entity_poly.pdbx_seq_one_letter_code
_entity_poly.pdbx_strand_id
1 'polypeptide(L)'
;TKAKGDNDPLDVCEIGELVAKPGEVKQVKVLGTMALLDEGETDWKIIVIDVNDPLAPKLNDIEDVERHLPGLLRATNEWFRIYKIPDGKPENQFAFSGECKNRKYAMDVVRECAEAWEKLITGKTPKGEISLYVLDLKMLDFVTFANLVYSANTSVPHSNDRTDAAKLNIPKGDNQPPAPIDPSIDKWFYISGASA
;
A
#
# COMPACT_ATOMS: atom_id res chain seq x y z
N THR A 1 -0.98 -15.51 -9.44
CA THR A 1 -2.15 -14.95 -10.16
C THR A 1 -2.26 -15.37 -11.62
N LYS A 2 -1.17 -15.44 -12.41
CA LYS A 2 -1.17 -15.54 -13.90
C LYS A 2 -1.49 -14.23 -14.63
N ALA A 3 -1.58 -13.12 -13.90
CA ALA A 3 -1.61 -11.76 -14.44
C ALA A 3 -0.22 -11.10 -14.29
N LYS A 4 0.00 -9.98 -14.99
CA LYS A 4 1.12 -9.06 -14.71
C LYS A 4 0.89 -8.32 -13.39
N GLY A 5 1.87 -7.59 -12.87
CA GLY A 5 1.65 -6.62 -11.78
C GLY A 5 0.95 -5.34 -12.26
N ASP A 6 0.39 -4.61 -11.30
CA ASP A 6 -0.22 -3.27 -11.43
C ASP A 6 0.76 -2.12 -11.72
N ASN A 7 2.07 -2.37 -11.54
CA ASN A 7 3.18 -1.42 -11.71
C ASN A 7 3.34 -0.40 -10.57
N ASP A 8 2.72 -0.65 -9.41
CA ASP A 8 2.83 0.20 -8.21
C ASP A 8 3.64 -0.47 -7.07
N PRO A 9 3.98 0.27 -6.00
CA PRO A 9 4.48 -0.32 -4.76
C PRO A 9 3.45 -1.28 -4.13
N LEU A 10 3.94 -2.29 -3.43
CA LEU A 10 3.12 -3.33 -2.81
C LEU A 10 2.13 -2.76 -1.77
N ASP A 11 0.85 -3.06 -1.95
CA ASP A 11 -0.24 -2.47 -1.17
C ASP A 11 -0.43 -3.12 0.21
N VAL A 12 -0.89 -2.31 1.18
CA VAL A 12 -0.91 -2.67 2.60
C VAL A 12 -2.21 -2.27 3.29
N CYS A 13 -2.83 -3.23 3.99
CA CYS A 13 -3.95 -3.00 4.91
C CYS A 13 -3.46 -3.11 6.35
N GLU A 14 -3.39 -1.97 7.05
CA GLU A 14 -3.06 -1.89 8.48
C GLU A 14 -4.35 -2.06 9.31
N ILE A 15 -4.36 -2.99 10.27
CA ILE A 15 -5.58 -3.43 10.98
C ILE A 15 -5.64 -3.05 12.47
N GLY A 16 -4.72 -2.20 12.94
CA GLY A 16 -4.72 -1.67 14.31
C GLY A 16 -5.88 -0.72 14.61
N GLU A 17 -6.08 -0.42 15.89
CA GLU A 17 -7.23 0.38 16.37
C GLU A 17 -7.12 1.88 16.03
N LEU A 18 -5.91 2.37 15.75
CA LEU A 18 -5.63 3.80 15.52
C LEU A 18 -5.67 4.17 14.04
N VAL A 19 -6.61 5.04 13.68
CA VAL A 19 -6.70 5.64 12.33
C VAL A 19 -5.42 6.43 12.02
N ALA A 20 -4.64 5.91 11.07
CA ALA A 20 -3.39 6.52 10.60
C ALA A 20 -3.66 7.81 9.79
N LYS A 21 -2.62 8.65 9.67
CA LYS A 21 -2.67 9.90 8.91
C LYS A 21 -1.98 9.75 7.54
N PRO A 22 -2.47 10.43 6.48
CA PRO A 22 -1.76 10.49 5.21
C PRO A 22 -0.31 11.00 5.40
N GLY A 23 0.66 10.25 4.87
CA GLY A 23 2.10 10.54 5.02
C GLY A 23 2.76 10.01 6.30
N GLU A 24 2.03 9.32 7.17
CA GLU A 24 2.60 8.69 8.37
C GLU A 24 3.44 7.44 8.03
N VAL A 25 4.59 7.28 8.70
CA VAL A 25 5.49 6.11 8.53
C VAL A 25 5.46 5.27 9.80
N LYS A 26 4.58 4.26 9.81
CA LYS A 26 4.39 3.33 10.94
C LYS A 26 5.32 2.12 10.82
N GLN A 27 5.74 1.55 11.95
CA GLN A 27 6.42 0.26 11.97
C GLN A 27 5.36 -0.83 12.10
N VAL A 28 5.34 -1.78 11.19
CA VAL A 28 4.26 -2.77 11.10
C VAL A 28 4.80 -4.20 11.06
N LYS A 29 4.00 -5.15 11.55
CA LYS A 29 4.25 -6.58 11.46
C LYS A 29 3.34 -7.20 10.41
N VAL A 30 3.94 -7.89 9.42
CA VAL A 30 3.20 -8.66 8.40
C VAL A 30 2.54 -9.89 9.02
N LEU A 31 1.26 -10.09 8.69
CA LEU A 31 0.41 -11.19 9.16
C LEU A 31 -0.06 -12.10 8.03
N GLY A 32 -0.30 -11.56 6.82
CA GLY A 32 -0.77 -12.34 5.68
C GLY A 32 -0.90 -11.54 4.39
N THR A 33 -1.49 -12.12 3.35
CA THR A 33 -1.71 -11.46 2.05
C THR A 33 -2.92 -12.00 1.30
N MET A 34 -3.68 -11.12 0.64
CA MET A 34 -4.73 -11.50 -0.32
C MET A 34 -4.26 -11.20 -1.76
N ALA A 35 -4.60 -12.10 -2.68
CA ALA A 35 -4.22 -12.03 -4.09
C ALA A 35 -5.36 -11.46 -4.95
N LEU A 36 -5.55 -10.14 -4.95
CA LEU A 36 -6.56 -9.49 -5.78
C LEU A 36 -6.15 -9.57 -7.27
N LEU A 37 -7.16 -9.69 -8.13
CA LEU A 37 -7.07 -9.48 -9.56
C LEU A 37 -7.86 -8.21 -9.87
N ASP A 38 -7.18 -7.07 -9.82
CA ASP A 38 -7.80 -5.76 -10.05
C ASP A 38 -7.76 -5.42 -11.55
N GLU A 39 -8.93 -5.37 -12.18
CA GLU A 39 -9.09 -5.17 -13.65
C GLU A 39 -8.20 -6.06 -14.55
N GLY A 40 -7.79 -7.23 -14.05
CA GLY A 40 -6.93 -8.19 -14.75
C GLY A 40 -5.44 -8.11 -14.40
N GLU A 41 -5.06 -7.28 -13.44
CA GLU A 41 -3.70 -7.09 -12.95
C GLU A 41 -3.53 -7.71 -11.55
N THR A 42 -2.29 -8.06 -11.19
CA THR A 42 -1.97 -8.67 -9.89
C THR A 42 -1.75 -7.56 -8.88
N ASP A 43 -2.67 -7.49 -7.94
CA ASP A 43 -2.70 -6.49 -6.90
C ASP A 43 -2.69 -7.24 -5.55
N TRP A 44 -1.56 -7.20 -4.84
CA TRP A 44 -1.37 -7.94 -3.60
C TRP A 44 -1.67 -7.04 -2.41
N LYS A 45 -2.69 -7.40 -1.62
CA LYS A 45 -3.04 -6.69 -0.38
C LYS A 45 -2.38 -7.37 0.82
N ILE A 46 -1.30 -6.79 1.35
CA ILE A 46 -0.60 -7.33 2.53
C ILE A 46 -1.36 -6.92 3.80
N ILE A 47 -1.71 -7.90 4.64
CA ILE A 47 -2.35 -7.66 5.94
C ILE A 47 -1.24 -7.46 6.98
N VAL A 48 -1.26 -6.31 7.67
CA VAL A 48 -0.27 -5.93 8.69
C VAL A 48 -0.94 -5.31 9.91
N ILE A 49 -0.22 -5.22 11.02
CA ILE A 49 -0.62 -4.44 12.20
C ILE A 49 0.55 -3.58 12.69
N ASP A 50 0.28 -2.37 13.18
CA ASP A 50 1.27 -1.54 13.89
C ASP A 50 1.91 -2.35 15.04
N VAL A 51 3.24 -2.30 15.17
CA VAL A 51 3.96 -3.01 16.25
C VAL A 51 3.62 -2.48 17.65
N ASN A 52 3.06 -1.27 17.74
CA ASN A 52 2.65 -0.61 18.98
C ASN A 52 1.18 -0.86 19.35
N ASP A 53 0.40 -1.52 18.49
CA ASP A 53 -1.02 -1.80 18.75
C ASP A 53 -1.19 -2.78 19.95
N PRO A 54 -2.19 -2.59 20.84
CA PRO A 54 -2.44 -3.48 21.98
C PRO A 54 -2.68 -4.97 21.63
N LEU A 55 -3.15 -5.27 20.41
CA LEU A 55 -3.31 -6.62 19.87
C LEU A 55 -2.08 -7.14 19.14
N ALA A 56 -1.12 -6.29 18.77
CA ALA A 56 0.08 -6.72 18.03
C ALA A 56 0.83 -7.89 18.69
N PRO A 57 1.00 -8.00 20.02
CA PRO A 57 1.62 -9.18 20.63
C PRO A 57 0.86 -10.49 20.40
N LYS A 58 -0.46 -10.42 20.17
CA LYS A 58 -1.36 -11.58 19.99
C LYS A 58 -1.52 -12.00 18.53
N LEU A 59 -1.37 -11.08 17.58
CA LEU A 59 -1.44 -11.39 16.15
C LEU A 59 -0.05 -11.70 15.60
N ASN A 60 0.26 -12.94 15.25
CA ASN A 60 1.59 -13.35 14.76
C ASN A 60 1.55 -14.10 13.42
N ASP A 61 0.41 -14.71 13.09
CA ASP A 61 0.10 -15.22 11.75
C ASP A 61 -1.37 -14.93 11.39
N ILE A 62 -1.80 -15.23 10.16
CA ILE A 62 -3.11 -14.82 9.63
C ILE A 62 -4.29 -15.44 10.40
N GLU A 63 -4.12 -16.64 10.96
CA GLU A 63 -5.13 -17.35 11.74
C GLU A 63 -5.43 -16.66 13.08
N ASP A 64 -4.52 -15.83 13.59
CA ASP A 64 -4.76 -15.03 14.79
C ASP A 64 -5.70 -13.86 14.49
N VAL A 65 -5.72 -13.34 13.26
CA VAL A 65 -6.63 -12.26 12.84
C VAL A 65 -8.07 -12.73 12.96
N GLU A 66 -8.44 -13.88 12.39
CA GLU A 66 -9.81 -14.39 12.50
C GLU A 66 -10.18 -14.79 13.94
N ARG A 67 -9.20 -15.15 14.79
CA ARG A 67 -9.44 -15.46 16.21
C ARG A 67 -9.76 -14.22 17.06
N HIS A 68 -9.13 -13.08 16.76
CA HIS A 68 -9.23 -11.86 17.56
C HIS A 68 -10.10 -10.76 16.93
N LEU A 69 -10.25 -10.79 15.61
CA LEU A 69 -11.00 -9.84 14.78
C LEU A 69 -11.92 -10.64 13.81
N PRO A 70 -12.84 -11.47 14.34
CA PRO A 70 -13.62 -12.42 13.54
C PRO A 70 -14.46 -11.72 12.46
N GLY A 71 -14.42 -12.25 11.25
CA GLY A 71 -15.09 -11.71 10.07
C GLY A 71 -14.36 -10.56 9.37
N LEU A 72 -13.26 -10.03 9.92
CA LEU A 72 -12.51 -8.93 9.28
C LEU A 72 -11.99 -9.36 7.91
N LEU A 73 -11.35 -10.53 7.80
CA LEU A 73 -10.80 -11.03 6.53
C LEU A 73 -11.89 -11.23 5.46
N ARG A 74 -13.08 -11.68 5.88
CA ARG A 74 -14.25 -11.81 4.98
C ARG A 74 -14.75 -10.44 4.51
N ALA A 75 -14.80 -9.44 5.41
CA ALA A 75 -15.19 -8.08 5.07
C ALA A 75 -14.16 -7.40 4.15
N THR A 76 -12.86 -7.59 4.37
CA THR A 76 -11.78 -7.11 3.50
C THR A 76 -11.87 -7.72 2.10
N ASN A 77 -12.11 -9.03 2.00
CA ASN A 77 -12.33 -9.70 0.71
C ASN A 77 -13.54 -9.08 -0.02
N GLU A 78 -14.68 -8.96 0.67
CA GLU A 78 -15.90 -8.37 0.10
C GLU A 78 -15.71 -6.91 -0.33
N TRP A 79 -14.98 -6.11 0.44
CA TRP A 79 -14.70 -4.71 0.13
C TRP A 79 -13.95 -4.58 -1.20
N PHE A 80 -12.80 -5.25 -1.36
CA PHE A 80 -12.00 -5.20 -2.59
C PHE A 80 -12.71 -5.83 -3.79
N ARG A 81 -13.64 -6.78 -3.55
CA ARG A 81 -14.50 -7.39 -4.56
C ARG A 81 -15.49 -6.38 -5.17
N ILE A 82 -16.08 -5.49 -4.35
CA ILE A 82 -17.22 -4.65 -4.76
C ILE A 82 -16.93 -3.14 -4.87
N TYR A 83 -15.81 -2.61 -4.35
CA TYR A 83 -15.64 -1.16 -4.16
C TYR A 83 -15.75 -0.30 -5.43
N LYS A 84 -15.46 -0.84 -6.62
CA LYS A 84 -15.57 -0.13 -7.92
C LYS A 84 -16.90 -0.34 -8.67
N ILE A 85 -17.81 -1.16 -8.13
CA ILE A 85 -19.16 -1.35 -8.72
C ILE A 85 -19.97 -0.03 -8.73
N PRO A 86 -19.91 0.86 -7.71
CA PRO A 86 -20.49 2.20 -7.77
C PRO A 86 -20.01 3.05 -8.95
N ASP A 87 -18.75 2.85 -9.37
CA ASP A 87 -18.11 3.54 -10.49
C ASP A 87 -18.39 2.87 -11.85
N GLY A 88 -19.25 1.85 -11.87
CA GLY A 88 -19.64 1.11 -13.08
C GLY A 88 -18.60 0.07 -13.55
N LYS A 89 -17.58 -0.24 -12.73
CA LYS A 89 -16.64 -1.34 -13.02
C LYS A 89 -17.25 -2.70 -12.68
N PRO A 90 -16.78 -3.79 -13.31
CA PRO A 90 -17.14 -5.15 -12.90
C PRO A 90 -16.64 -5.47 -11.48
N GLU A 91 -17.18 -6.54 -10.92
CA GLU A 91 -16.69 -7.14 -9.67
C GLU A 91 -15.25 -7.67 -9.85
N ASN A 92 -14.37 -7.36 -8.89
CA ASN A 92 -13.01 -7.87 -8.88
C ASN A 92 -12.95 -9.34 -8.44
N GLN A 93 -11.89 -10.03 -8.85
CA GLN A 93 -11.69 -11.45 -8.52
C GLN A 93 -10.48 -11.65 -7.60
N PHE A 94 -10.39 -12.80 -6.97
CA PHE A 94 -9.21 -13.20 -6.20
C PHE A 94 -8.64 -14.51 -6.74
N ALA A 95 -7.30 -14.62 -6.75
CA ALA A 95 -6.68 -15.93 -6.81
C ALA A 95 -6.90 -16.71 -5.49
N PHE A 96 -6.64 -18.02 -5.52
CA PHE A 96 -6.83 -18.91 -4.36
C PHE A 96 -8.24 -18.87 -3.74
N SER A 97 -9.27 -18.59 -4.55
CA SER A 97 -10.67 -18.48 -4.10
C SER A 97 -10.90 -17.46 -2.98
N GLY A 98 -10.07 -16.41 -2.90
CA GLY A 98 -10.16 -15.37 -1.87
C GLY A 98 -9.45 -15.70 -0.55
N GLU A 99 -8.77 -16.84 -0.45
CA GLU A 99 -8.00 -17.23 0.74
C GLU A 99 -6.89 -16.22 1.04
N CYS A 100 -6.89 -15.66 2.26
CA CYS A 100 -5.78 -14.87 2.75
C CYS A 100 -4.63 -15.80 3.16
N LYS A 101 -3.51 -15.71 2.44
CA LYS A 101 -2.33 -16.55 2.69
C LYS A 101 -1.57 -16.05 3.91
N ASN A 102 -0.95 -17.00 4.61
CA ASN A 102 -0.25 -16.76 5.87
C ASN A 102 0.99 -15.86 5.75
N ARG A 103 1.52 -15.45 6.90
CA ARG A 103 2.68 -14.56 7.04
C ARG A 103 3.88 -15.05 6.25
N LYS A 104 4.15 -16.36 6.23
CA LYS A 104 5.29 -16.91 5.47
C LYS A 104 5.13 -16.61 3.97
N TYR A 105 3.96 -16.89 3.41
CA TYR A 105 3.68 -16.60 2.00
C TYR A 105 3.75 -15.10 1.70
N ALA A 106 3.18 -14.26 2.57
CA ALA A 106 3.23 -12.80 2.45
C ALA A 106 4.67 -12.27 2.45
N MET A 107 5.54 -12.79 3.33
CA MET A 107 6.96 -12.41 3.36
C MET A 107 7.76 -12.86 2.13
N ASP A 108 7.30 -13.89 1.40
CA ASP A 108 7.90 -14.28 0.14
C ASP A 108 7.46 -13.34 -1.01
N VAL A 109 6.19 -12.91 -1.03
CA VAL A 109 5.68 -11.85 -1.96
C VAL A 109 6.39 -10.52 -1.71
N VAL A 110 6.51 -10.07 -0.46
CA VAL A 110 7.24 -8.84 -0.09
C VAL A 110 8.69 -8.88 -0.61
N ARG A 111 9.36 -10.05 -0.56
CA ARG A 111 10.72 -10.22 -1.07
C ARG A 111 10.77 -10.12 -2.60
N GLU A 112 9.85 -10.77 -3.30
CA GLU A 112 9.75 -10.70 -4.77
C GLU A 112 9.55 -9.25 -5.26
N CYS A 113 8.64 -8.50 -4.62
CA CYS A 113 8.41 -7.09 -4.93
C CYS A 113 9.62 -6.20 -4.59
N ALA A 114 10.32 -6.47 -3.48
CA ALA A 114 11.56 -5.75 -3.13
C ALA A 114 12.69 -6.01 -4.13
N GLU A 115 12.85 -7.24 -4.62
CA GLU A 115 13.81 -7.57 -5.69
C GLU A 115 13.43 -6.93 -7.04
N ALA A 116 12.13 -6.81 -7.34
CA ALA A 116 11.64 -6.10 -8.52
C ALA A 116 11.97 -4.59 -8.43
N TRP A 117 11.73 -3.98 -7.27
CA TRP A 117 12.12 -2.60 -6.98
C TRP A 117 13.65 -2.40 -7.05
N GLU A 118 14.46 -3.34 -6.55
CA GLU A 118 15.92 -3.25 -6.66
C GLU A 118 16.38 -3.24 -8.13
N LYS A 119 15.79 -4.10 -8.98
CA LYS A 119 16.07 -4.13 -10.42
C LYS A 119 15.64 -2.83 -11.10
N LEU A 120 14.50 -2.27 -10.72
CA LEU A 120 14.01 -0.98 -11.19
C LEU A 120 14.97 0.16 -10.80
N ILE A 121 15.25 0.35 -9.51
CA ILE A 121 16.05 1.48 -8.98
C ILE A 121 17.52 1.43 -9.40
N THR A 122 18.04 0.25 -9.76
CA THR A 122 19.39 0.07 -10.34
C THR A 122 19.42 0.12 -11.87
N GLY A 123 18.30 0.38 -12.53
CA GLY A 123 18.21 0.50 -13.99
C GLY A 123 18.33 -0.82 -14.77
N LYS A 124 18.21 -1.96 -14.08
CA LYS A 124 18.15 -3.31 -14.70
C LYS A 124 16.78 -3.58 -15.34
N THR A 125 15.74 -2.89 -14.89
CA THR A 125 14.39 -2.86 -15.48
C THR A 125 14.12 -1.47 -16.08
N PRO A 126 13.53 -1.34 -17.28
CA PRO A 126 13.11 -0.05 -17.82
C PRO A 126 12.10 0.64 -16.90
N LYS A 127 12.32 1.94 -16.60
CA LYS A 127 11.44 2.69 -15.69
C LYS A 127 10.09 3.10 -16.26
N GLY A 128 9.90 3.01 -17.58
CA GLY A 128 8.70 3.51 -18.24
C GLY A 128 8.48 4.99 -17.90
N GLU A 129 7.31 5.28 -17.35
CA GLU A 129 6.91 6.63 -16.89
C GLU A 129 7.28 6.91 -15.42
N ILE A 130 7.81 5.92 -14.69
CA ILE A 130 8.14 6.05 -13.26
C ILE A 130 9.34 6.98 -13.05
N SER A 131 9.16 7.93 -12.13
CA SER A 131 10.23 8.83 -11.66
C SER A 131 11.08 8.14 -10.58
N LEU A 132 12.22 7.55 -10.96
CA LEU A 132 13.13 6.77 -10.07
C LEU A 132 14.04 7.58 -9.14
N TYR A 133 13.74 8.84 -9.04
CA TYR A 133 14.37 9.76 -8.14
C TYR A 133 13.76 9.47 -6.70
N VAL A 134 14.53 9.14 -5.65
CA VAL A 134 14.11 8.71 -4.26
C VAL A 134 14.79 9.45 -3.07
N LEU A 135 14.08 10.33 -2.36
CA LEU A 135 14.63 11.14 -1.25
C LEU A 135 15.00 10.36 0.03
N ASP A 136 16.14 10.68 0.65
CA ASP A 136 16.50 10.30 2.03
C ASP A 136 16.51 11.55 2.93
N LEU A 137 15.64 11.57 3.93
CA LEU A 137 15.48 12.66 4.89
C LEU A 137 16.41 12.56 6.11
N LYS A 138 17.34 11.59 6.17
CA LYS A 138 18.29 11.39 7.29
C LYS A 138 19.32 12.52 7.52
N MET A 139 19.20 13.65 6.82
CA MET A 139 20.12 14.81 6.89
C MET A 139 19.42 16.13 7.23
N LEU A 140 18.18 16.11 7.73
CA LEU A 140 17.45 17.30 8.15
C LEU A 140 17.19 17.28 9.66
N ASP A 141 18.21 17.72 10.42
CA ASP A 141 17.93 18.50 11.62
C ASP A 141 16.98 19.66 11.26
N PHE A 142 16.08 19.99 12.19
CA PHE A 142 15.11 21.09 12.11
C PHE A 142 15.52 22.26 11.18
N VAL A 143 14.80 22.48 10.06
CA VAL A 143 14.24 23.80 9.65
C VAL A 143 13.56 23.76 8.26
N THR A 144 12.34 24.33 8.21
CA THR A 144 11.50 24.74 7.05
C THR A 144 11.14 23.74 5.95
N PHE A 145 9.83 23.51 5.86
CA PHE A 145 9.15 22.60 4.94
C PHE A 145 8.74 23.18 3.59
N ALA A 146 8.31 22.24 2.72
CA ALA A 146 8.07 22.43 1.30
C ALA A 146 7.14 21.40 0.61
N ASN A 147 6.70 21.69 -0.63
CA ASN A 147 6.03 20.82 -1.60
C ASN A 147 6.32 21.17 -3.10
N LEU A 148 6.56 20.14 -3.93
CA LEU A 148 6.61 20.06 -5.42
C LEU A 148 7.83 20.64 -6.20
N VAL A 149 8.56 19.88 -7.03
CA VAL A 149 8.26 18.58 -7.69
C VAL A 149 9.47 17.63 -7.67
N TYR A 150 9.18 16.33 -7.82
CA TYR A 150 10.09 15.20 -7.99
C TYR A 150 10.86 14.80 -6.71
N SER A 151 10.43 13.66 -6.17
CA SER A 151 11.23 12.63 -5.48
C SER A 151 12.68 12.59 -6.03
N ALA A 152 13.74 12.23 -5.27
CA ALA A 152 15.14 12.53 -5.67
C ALA A 152 16.23 11.59 -5.09
N ASN A 153 16.84 10.71 -5.91
CA ASN A 153 17.53 9.49 -5.41
C ASN A 153 18.79 9.83 -4.64
N THR A 154 18.82 9.64 -3.32
CA THR A 154 20.02 9.89 -2.51
C THR A 154 20.53 8.63 -1.81
N SER A 155 19.67 7.60 -1.66
CA SER A 155 19.85 6.45 -0.76
C SER A 155 20.50 5.22 -1.39
N VAL A 156 20.32 4.97 -2.69
CA VAL A 156 20.94 3.83 -3.39
C VAL A 156 22.27 4.31 -4.01
N PRO A 157 23.44 3.94 -3.46
CA PRO A 157 24.72 4.53 -3.89
C PRO A 157 25.10 4.22 -5.34
N HIS A 158 24.51 3.16 -5.89
CA HIS A 158 24.77 2.62 -7.23
C HIS A 158 23.63 2.88 -8.23
N SER A 159 22.66 3.73 -7.91
CA SER A 159 21.62 4.14 -8.88
C SER A 159 22.13 5.24 -9.80
N ASN A 160 21.80 5.15 -11.09
CA ASN A 160 22.14 6.16 -12.08
C ASN A 160 21.32 7.45 -11.95
N ASP A 161 20.13 7.37 -11.34
CA ASP A 161 19.25 8.52 -11.09
C ASP A 161 19.61 9.27 -9.78
N ARG A 162 20.80 9.03 -9.21
CA ARG A 162 21.23 9.61 -7.92
C ARG A 162 21.47 11.12 -8.02
N THR A 163 20.80 11.89 -7.17
CA THR A 163 20.96 13.34 -6.98
C THR A 163 21.22 13.66 -5.51
N ASP A 164 21.29 14.95 -5.19
CA ASP A 164 21.59 15.49 -3.86
C ASP A 164 20.36 16.24 -3.34
N ALA A 165 19.94 15.95 -2.10
CA ALA A 165 18.78 16.58 -1.47
C ALA A 165 18.92 18.11 -1.39
N ALA A 166 20.14 18.63 -1.22
CA ALA A 166 20.41 20.07 -1.18
C ALA A 166 20.23 20.78 -2.53
N LYS A 167 20.09 20.03 -3.64
CA LYS A 167 19.84 20.58 -4.99
C LYS A 167 18.36 20.64 -5.35
N LEU A 168 17.47 20.20 -4.46
CA LEU A 168 16.04 20.13 -4.73
C LEU A 168 15.35 21.42 -4.31
N ASN A 169 14.77 22.09 -5.30
CA ASN A 169 13.93 23.25 -5.06
C ASN A 169 12.47 22.81 -4.91
N ILE A 170 12.15 22.38 -3.70
CA ILE A 170 10.79 22.09 -3.26
C ILE A 170 10.43 23.30 -2.34
N PRO A 171 9.48 24.19 -2.69
CA PRO A 171 9.16 25.44 -1.95
C PRO A 171 8.00 25.30 -0.94
N LYS A 172 7.82 26.26 -0.01
CA LYS A 172 6.94 26.21 1.20
C LYS A 172 5.72 25.26 1.17
N GLY A 173 5.60 24.42 2.22
CA GLY A 173 4.38 23.69 2.59
C GLY A 173 3.33 24.56 3.27
N ASP A 174 2.10 24.60 2.75
CA ASP A 174 1.13 25.67 3.06
C ASP A 174 0.14 25.37 4.20
N ASN A 175 -0.06 24.09 4.56
CA ASN A 175 -0.91 23.64 5.69
C ASN A 175 -2.33 24.26 5.74
N GLN A 176 -2.94 24.44 4.57
CA GLN A 176 -4.32 24.93 4.46
C GLN A 176 -5.32 23.97 5.11
N PRO A 177 -6.46 24.48 5.64
CA PRO A 177 -7.51 23.62 6.17
C PRO A 177 -8.10 22.71 5.06
N PRO A 178 -8.63 21.53 5.41
CA PRO A 178 -9.29 20.66 4.44
C PRO A 178 -10.41 21.40 3.68
N ALA A 179 -10.44 21.22 2.35
CA ALA A 179 -11.54 21.71 1.53
C ALA A 179 -12.85 20.97 1.89
N PRO A 180 -14.03 21.59 1.68
CA PRO A 180 -15.30 20.89 1.80
C PRO A 180 -15.35 19.66 0.89
N ILE A 181 -15.88 18.55 1.41
CA ILE A 181 -16.14 17.32 0.64
C ILE A 181 -17.53 17.45 0.00
N ASP A 182 -17.69 16.94 -1.22
CA ASP A 182 -18.99 16.91 -1.89
C ASP A 182 -19.96 15.96 -1.15
N PRO A 183 -21.20 16.39 -0.81
CA PRO A 183 -22.16 15.55 -0.08
C PRO A 183 -22.57 14.24 -0.79
N SER A 184 -22.27 14.08 -2.08
CA SER A 184 -22.48 12.79 -2.78
C SER A 184 -21.62 11.65 -2.20
N ILE A 185 -20.53 11.96 -1.49
CA ILE A 185 -19.69 10.98 -0.79
C ILE A 185 -20.40 10.34 0.42
N ASP A 186 -21.41 11.01 1.01
CA ASP A 186 -22.23 10.45 2.10
C ASP A 186 -23.19 9.33 1.63
N LYS A 187 -23.27 9.09 0.32
CA LYS A 187 -24.21 8.14 -0.28
C LYS A 187 -23.81 6.70 -0.02
N TRP A 188 -24.66 5.98 0.71
CA TRP A 188 -24.55 4.53 0.87
C TRP A 188 -25.01 3.77 -0.38
N PHE A 189 -24.16 2.86 -0.86
CA PHE A 189 -24.46 1.94 -1.95
C PHE A 189 -24.75 0.54 -1.39
N TYR A 190 -25.94 0.02 -1.67
CA TYR A 190 -26.38 -1.30 -1.21
C TYR A 190 -26.15 -2.31 -2.33
N ILE A 191 -24.94 -2.86 -2.39
CA ILE A 191 -24.54 -3.87 -3.38
C ILE A 191 -24.78 -5.26 -2.77
N SER A 192 -25.66 -6.04 -3.39
CA SER A 192 -25.79 -7.47 -3.10
C SER A 192 -25.03 -8.26 -4.16
N GLY A 193 -24.05 -9.06 -3.75
CA GLY A 193 -23.51 -10.11 -4.62
C GLY A 193 -24.62 -11.11 -4.98
N ALA A 194 -24.64 -11.57 -6.23
CA ALA A 194 -25.38 -12.79 -6.54
C ALA A 194 -24.81 -13.92 -5.68
N SER A 195 -25.66 -14.71 -5.02
CA SER A 195 -25.20 -15.85 -4.21
C SER A 195 -24.44 -16.83 -5.09
N ALA A 196 -23.16 -17.04 -4.78
CA ALA A 196 -22.32 -18.09 -5.36
C ALA A 196 -22.59 -19.44 -4.69
#